data_AF-A0A533SCV1-F1
#
_entry.id   AF-A0A533SCV1-F1
#
_cell.length_a   1.000
_cell.length_b   1.000
_cell.length_c   1.000
_cell.angle_alpha   90.00
_cell.angle_beta   90.00
_cell.angle_gamma   90.00
#
_symmetry.space_group_name_H-M   'P 1'
#
loop_
_entity.id
_entity.type
_entity.pdbx_description
1 polymer ?
#
loop_
_entity_poly.entity_id
_entity_poly.type
_entity_poly.pdbx_seq_one_letter_code
_entity_poly.pdbx_strand_id
1 'polypeptide(L)'
;MKGGVEAKAKHILTDPKLSAIKAMLEKDHAIDCILLLYMSRGKWKEAKEFMRENHLTLSDGTFRARMIEIEDLGLAKSERIDPLKKYYLKTKLGQKVAELLIELFDKLGV
;
A
#
# COMPACT_ATOMS: atom_id res chain seq x y z
N MET A 1 -7.83 -29.37 14.33
CA MET A 1 -7.83 -27.91 14.04
C MET A 1 -6.55 -27.37 13.38
N LYS A 2 -5.42 -28.10 13.36
CA LYS A 2 -4.17 -27.65 12.72
C LYS A 2 -4.25 -27.41 11.19
N GLY A 3 -5.04 -28.22 10.47
CA GLY A 3 -5.14 -28.11 9.00
C GLY A 3 -5.77 -26.82 8.47
N GLY A 4 -6.59 -26.11 9.26
CA GLY A 4 -7.28 -24.91 8.79
C GLY A 4 -6.38 -23.67 8.70
N VAL A 5 -5.45 -23.51 9.64
CA VAL A 5 -4.50 -22.38 9.64
C VAL A 5 -3.42 -22.61 8.58
N GLU A 6 -2.88 -23.83 8.51
CA GLU A 6 -1.88 -24.21 7.52
C GLU A 6 -2.41 -24.06 6.09
N ALA A 7 -3.66 -24.48 5.82
CA ALA A 7 -4.27 -24.32 4.51
C ALA A 7 -4.41 -22.84 4.11
N LYS A 8 -4.80 -21.95 5.04
CA LYS A 8 -4.88 -20.51 4.79
C LYS A 8 -3.52 -19.90 4.52
N ALA A 9 -2.51 -20.25 5.33
CA ALA A 9 -1.14 -19.80 5.14
C ALA A 9 -0.60 -20.27 3.78
N LYS A 10 -0.77 -21.55 3.46
CA LYS A 10 -0.38 -22.11 2.15
C LYS A 10 -1.05 -21.36 1.01
N HIS A 11 -2.35 -21.09 1.09
CA HIS A 11 -3.05 -20.34 0.05
C HIS A 11 -2.46 -18.93 -0.17
N ILE A 12 -2.15 -18.19 0.90
CA ILE A 12 -1.50 -16.87 0.78
C ILE A 12 -0.11 -17.00 0.13
N LEU A 13 0.65 -18.04 0.50
CA LEU A 13 2.02 -18.24 0.03
C LEU A 13 2.11 -18.78 -1.40
N THR A 14 1.07 -19.44 -1.91
CA THR A 14 1.10 -20.10 -3.22
C THR A 14 0.17 -19.51 -4.27
N ASP A 15 -0.89 -18.79 -3.86
CA ASP A 15 -1.72 -18.06 -4.81
C ASP A 15 -0.90 -16.89 -5.40
N PRO A 16 -0.74 -16.79 -6.73
CA PRO A 16 0.13 -15.79 -7.33
C PRO A 16 -0.25 -14.35 -6.96
N LYS A 17 -1.55 -14.05 -6.85
CA LYS A 17 -2.02 -12.70 -6.56
C LYS A 17 -1.81 -12.35 -5.09
N LEU A 18 -2.17 -13.25 -4.17
CA LEU A 18 -1.96 -13.04 -2.74
C LEU A 18 -0.47 -12.99 -2.41
N SER A 19 0.34 -13.86 -3.01
CA SER A 19 1.79 -13.86 -2.83
C SER A 19 2.42 -12.56 -3.32
N ALA A 20 1.96 -12.01 -4.45
CA ALA A 20 2.46 -10.73 -4.95
C ALA A 20 2.06 -9.55 -4.04
N ILE A 21 0.81 -9.51 -3.56
CA ILE A 21 0.37 -8.49 -2.59
C ILE A 21 1.18 -8.60 -1.29
N LYS A 22 1.36 -9.81 -0.75
CA LYS A 22 2.19 -10.06 0.43
C LYS A 22 3.61 -9.54 0.22
N ALA A 23 4.25 -9.91 -0.88
CA ALA A 23 5.62 -9.49 -1.18
C ALA A 23 5.73 -7.95 -1.32
N MET A 24 4.69 -7.27 -1.81
CA MET A 24 4.65 -5.81 -1.81
C MET A 24 4.59 -5.27 -0.38
N LEU A 25 3.67 -5.78 0.45
CA LEU A 25 3.50 -5.34 1.84
C LEU A 25 4.77 -5.50 2.70
N GLU A 26 5.64 -6.46 2.37
CA GLU A 26 6.92 -6.70 3.04
C GLU A 26 8.02 -5.71 2.65
N LYS A 27 7.82 -4.90 1.59
CA LYS A 27 8.83 -3.93 1.14
C LYS A 27 8.82 -2.69 2.02
N ASP A 28 10.01 -2.09 2.10
CA ASP A 28 10.17 -0.81 2.79
C ASP A 28 9.23 0.26 2.22
N HIS A 29 8.61 1.00 3.15
CA HIS A 29 7.60 2.03 2.93
C HIS A 29 6.34 1.60 2.14
N ALA A 30 6.09 0.30 1.95
CA ALA A 30 4.92 -0.20 1.24
C ALA A 30 3.61 0.14 1.97
N ILE A 31 3.55 -0.19 3.26
CA ILE A 31 2.40 0.08 4.12
C ILE A 31 2.17 1.58 4.24
N ASP A 32 3.24 2.37 4.44
CA ASP A 32 3.18 3.84 4.47
C ASP A 32 2.51 4.39 3.20
N CYS A 33 2.94 3.94 2.02
CA CYS A 33 2.38 4.39 0.75
C CYS A 33 0.90 4.00 0.58
N ILE A 34 0.49 2.82 1.04
CA ILE A 34 -0.92 2.41 1.04
C ILE A 34 -1.75 3.30 1.97
N LEU A 35 -1.26 3.61 3.16
CA LEU A 35 -1.96 4.46 4.13
C LEU A 35 -2.01 5.92 3.67
N LEU A 36 -0.93 6.44 3.09
CA LEU A 36 -0.93 7.75 2.44
C LEU A 36 -1.99 7.82 1.34
N LEU A 37 -2.07 6.79 0.49
CA LEU A 37 -3.08 6.71 -0.57
C LEU A 37 -4.51 6.60 0.00
N TYR A 38 -4.69 5.87 1.10
CA TYR A 38 -5.95 5.76 1.82
C TYR A 38 -6.47 7.14 2.26
N MET A 39 -5.58 7.96 2.82
CA MET A 39 -5.79 9.36 3.21
C MET A 39 -5.84 10.33 2.02
N SER A 40 -5.92 9.84 0.79
CA SER A 40 -5.96 10.63 -0.44
C SER A 40 -4.71 11.48 -0.71
N ARG A 41 -3.55 11.07 -0.18
CA ARG A 41 -2.23 11.70 -0.42
C ARG A 41 -1.48 11.02 -1.57
N GLY A 42 -2.15 10.88 -2.70
CA GLY A 42 -1.63 10.21 -3.89
C GLY A 42 -0.65 11.05 -4.73
N LYS A 43 -0.43 12.32 -4.37
CA LYS A 43 0.60 13.18 -4.98
C LYS A 43 1.83 13.22 -4.11
N TRP A 44 3.01 13.21 -4.75
CA TRP A 44 4.28 13.31 -4.03
C TRP A 44 4.35 14.53 -3.09
N LYS A 45 3.86 15.70 -3.51
CA LYS A 45 3.87 16.91 -2.67
C LYS A 45 3.10 16.68 -1.35
N GLU A 46 1.92 16.08 -1.42
CA GLU A 46 1.03 15.86 -0.26
C GLU A 46 1.56 14.76 0.67
N ALA A 47 2.18 13.73 0.10
CA ALA A 47 2.86 12.67 0.83
C ALA A 47 4.11 13.21 1.55
N LYS A 48 4.96 13.96 0.83
CA LYS A 48 6.17 14.59 1.39
C LYS A 48 5.84 15.51 2.56
N GLU A 49 4.80 16.33 2.41
CA GLU A 49 4.35 17.25 3.45
C GLU A 49 3.91 16.50 4.70
N PHE A 50 3.07 15.47 4.56
CA PHE A 50 2.66 14.60 5.67
C PHE A 50 3.85 13.95 6.38
N MET A 51 4.78 13.37 5.63
CA MET A 51 5.94 12.70 6.21
C MET A 51 6.78 13.71 7.00
N ARG A 52 7.04 14.89 6.44
CA ARG A 52 7.80 15.96 7.10
C ARG A 52 7.11 16.46 8.38
N GLU A 53 5.81 16.72 8.33
CA GLU A 53 5.02 17.20 9.47
C GLU A 53 5.01 16.22 10.64
N ASN A 54 5.13 14.93 10.36
CA ASN A 54 5.13 13.86 11.37
C ASN A 54 6.54 13.33 11.68
N HIS A 55 7.60 14.03 11.26
CA HIS A 55 9.00 13.62 11.46
C HIS A 55 9.35 12.23 10.90
N LEU A 56 8.63 11.80 9.85
CA LEU A 56 8.86 10.57 9.12
C LEU A 56 9.73 10.82 7.89
N THR A 57 10.33 9.75 7.35
CA THR A 57 11.17 9.82 6.15
C THR A 57 10.57 9.02 5.01
N LEU A 58 10.57 9.62 3.82
CA LEU A 58 10.21 8.96 2.56
C LEU A 58 10.89 9.74 1.44
N SER A 59 11.57 9.08 0.53
CA SER A 59 12.17 9.73 -0.64
C SER A 59 11.20 9.75 -1.82
N ASP A 60 11.35 10.70 -2.76
CA ASP A 60 10.55 10.74 -4.01
C ASP A 60 10.74 9.43 -4.81
N GLY A 61 11.99 8.94 -4.88
CA GLY A 61 12.32 7.70 -5.58
C GLY A 61 11.60 6.49 -4.98
N THR A 62 11.62 6.35 -3.65
CA THR A 62 10.92 5.27 -2.94
C THR A 62 9.41 5.37 -3.10
N PHE A 63 8.84 6.57 -2.93
CA PHE A 63 7.40 6.81 -3.12
C PHE A 63 6.95 6.40 -4.52
N ARG A 64 7.67 6.83 -5.56
CA ARG A 64 7.34 6.48 -6.95
C ARG A 64 7.46 4.99 -7.20
N ALA A 65 8.53 4.34 -6.72
CA ALA A 65 8.73 2.91 -6.88
C ALA A 65 7.58 2.12 -6.24
N ARG A 66 7.18 2.46 -5.01
CA ARG A 66 6.04 1.83 -4.33
C ARG A 66 4.72 2.10 -5.05
N MET A 67 4.45 3.34 -5.46
CA MET A 67 3.19 3.67 -6.12
C MET A 67 3.03 2.98 -7.49
N ILE A 68 4.12 2.77 -8.24
CA ILE A 68 4.10 1.98 -9.48
C ILE A 68 3.71 0.53 -9.17
N GLU A 69 4.36 -0.11 -8.20
CA GLU A 69 4.04 -1.49 -7.85
C GLU A 69 2.61 -1.66 -7.30
N ILE A 70 2.16 -0.70 -6.47
CA ILE A 70 0.78 -0.64 -5.95
C ILE A 70 -0.22 -0.50 -7.12
N GLU A 71 0.10 0.30 -8.14
CA GLU A 71 -0.69 0.42 -9.36
C GLU A 71 -0.70 -0.89 -10.17
N ASP A 72 0.46 -1.51 -10.39
CA ASP A 72 0.61 -2.76 -11.14
C ASP A 72 -0.17 -3.93 -10.50
N LEU A 73 -0.29 -3.94 -9.17
CA LEU A 73 -1.10 -4.91 -8.42
C LEU A 73 -2.61 -4.58 -8.39
N GLY A 74 -3.02 -3.47 -9.00
CA GLY A 74 -4.40 -2.99 -9.02
C GLY A 74 -4.89 -2.46 -7.67
N LEU A 75 -3.99 -2.13 -6.75
CA LEU A 75 -4.31 -1.48 -5.47
C LEU A 75 -4.50 0.03 -5.65
N ALA A 76 -3.80 0.62 -6.64
CA ALA A 76 -3.98 1.99 -7.08
C ALA A 76 -4.33 2.06 -8.57
N LYS A 77 -4.79 3.22 -8.99
CA LYS A 77 -4.82 3.67 -10.38
C LYS A 77 -4.19 5.05 -10.45
N SER A 78 -3.53 5.40 -11.55
CA SER A 78 -3.05 6.76 -11.77
C SER A 78 -3.97 7.55 -12.69
N GLU A 79 -4.05 8.85 -12.44
CA GLU A 79 -4.70 9.82 -13.31
C GLU A 79 -3.69 10.89 -13.71
N ARG A 80 -3.69 11.26 -14.99
CA ARG A 80 -2.79 12.29 -15.51
C ARG A 80 -3.34 13.67 -15.16
N ILE A 81 -2.47 14.51 -14.61
CA ILE A 81 -2.72 15.95 -14.42
C ILE A 81 -2.26 16.69 -15.67
N ASP A 82 -1.07 16.35 -16.16
CA ASP A 82 -0.45 16.87 -17.38
C ASP A 82 0.46 15.77 -18.00
N PRO A 83 1.13 16.01 -19.16
CA PRO A 83 1.97 15.00 -19.79
C PRO A 83 3.11 14.45 -18.91
N LEU A 84 3.55 15.20 -17.89
CA LEU A 84 4.68 14.88 -17.01
C LEU A 84 4.24 14.51 -15.59
N LYS A 85 3.00 14.84 -15.20
CA LYS A 85 2.49 14.64 -13.84
C LYS A 85 1.30 13.72 -13.82
N LYS A 86 1.37 12.72 -12.95
CA LYS A 86 0.24 11.88 -12.55
C LYS A 86 0.08 11.87 -11.05
N TYR A 87 -1.11 11.53 -10.58
CA TYR A 87 -1.41 11.27 -9.18
C TYR A 87 -2.09 9.91 -9.04
N TYR A 88 -1.94 9.30 -7.88
CA TYR A 88 -2.49 7.98 -7.61
C TYR A 88 -3.80 8.08 -6.82
N LEU A 89 -4.73 7.17 -7.10
CA LEU A 89 -6.00 6.99 -6.42
C LEU A 89 -6.14 5.53 -5.99
N LYS A 90 -6.67 5.29 -4.79
CA LYS A 90 -6.99 3.93 -4.33
C LYS A 90 -8.09 3.30 -5.19
N THR A 91 -7.95 2.02 -5.48
CA THR A 91 -9.04 1.19 -6.03
C THR A 91 -9.89 0.61 -4.90
N LYS A 92 -10.95 -0.12 -5.23
CA LYS A 92 -11.72 -0.90 -4.24
C LYS A 92 -10.86 -1.94 -3.52
N LEU A 93 -9.91 -2.56 -4.24
CA LEU A 93 -9.00 -3.52 -3.63
C LEU A 93 -7.99 -2.81 -2.71
N GLY A 94 -7.43 -1.68 -3.15
CA GLY A 94 -6.53 -0.86 -2.32
C GLY A 94 -7.21 -0.36 -1.05
N GLN A 95 -8.46 0.11 -1.14
CA GLN A 95 -9.30 0.47 0.01
C GLN A 95 -9.38 -0.68 1.02
N LYS A 96 -9.77 -1.88 0.55
CA LYS A 96 -9.92 -3.06 1.41
C LYS A 96 -8.60 -3.45 2.08
N VAL A 97 -7.48 -3.39 1.36
CA VAL A 97 -6.15 -3.70 1.92
C VAL A 97 -5.79 -2.68 3.01
N ALA A 98 -6.00 -1.39 2.78
CA ALA A 98 -5.73 -0.35 3.77
C ALA A 98 -6.59 -0.52 5.03
N GLU A 99 -7.88 -0.80 4.90
CA GLU A 99 -8.78 -1.06 6.03
C GLU A 99 -8.32 -2.25 6.86
N LEU A 100 -7.91 -3.36 6.23
CA LEU A 100 -7.39 -4.54 6.92
C LEU A 100 -6.06 -4.27 7.64
N LEU A 101 -5.20 -3.41 7.08
CA LEU A 101 -3.96 -2.99 7.72
C LEU A 101 -4.26 -2.14 8.96
N ILE A 102 -5.19 -1.19 8.86
CA ILE A 102 -5.63 -0.39 10.02
C ILE A 102 -6.22 -1.31 11.11
N GLU A 103 -7.13 -2.21 10.73
CA GLU A 103 -7.73 -3.17 11.66
C GLU A 103 -6.68 -4.06 12.34
N LEU A 104 -5.65 -4.47 11.60
CA LEU A 104 -4.52 -5.22 12.16
C LEU A 104 -3.86 -4.43 13.30
N PHE A 105 -3.49 -3.17 13.06
CA PHE A 105 -2.81 -2.34 14.07
C PHE A 105 -3.74 -1.93 15.22
N ASP A 106 -5.01 -1.63 14.95
CA ASP A 106 -6.02 -1.35 15.99
C ASP A 106 -6.17 -2.53 16.95
N LYS A 107 -6.10 -3.77 16.43
CA LYS A 107 -6.19 -5.00 17.23
C LYS A 107 -4.93 -5.34 18.00
N LEU A 108 -3.77 -4.75 17.68
CA LEU A 108 -2.56 -4.96 18.46
C LEU A 108 -2.63 -4.25 19.82
N GLY A 109 -3.38 -3.15 19.92
CA GLY A 109 -3.62 -2.43 21.18
C GLY A 109 -2.35 -1.88 21.84
N VAL A 110 -1.35 -1.53 21.03
CA VAL A 110 -0.07 -0.93 21.45
C VAL A 110 -0.08 0.59 21.33
#